data_AF-A0A1E5VVS8-F1
#
_entry.id   AF-A0A1E5VVS8-F1
#
_cell.length_a   1.000
_cell.length_b   1.000
_cell.length_c   1.000
_cell.angle_alpha   90.00
_cell.angle_beta   90.00
_cell.angle_gamma   90.00
#
_symmetry.space_group_name_H-M   'P 1'
#
loop_
_entity.id
_entity.type
_entity.pdbx_description
1 polymer ?
#
loop_
_entity_poly.entity_id
_entity_poly.type
_entity_poly.pdbx_seq_one_letter_code
_entity_poly.pdbx_strand_id
1 'polypeptide(L)'
;MQECSGTACSDIAVMASLTRPWLLPLLLVVAMATFALTVAGGGSGNPTAGFEKVELTDHDFVVQSPYNVPESQRFRYRDGVRTFWVYKNDMPFNTATHTNPRSEVKLSGHDYSSGVWQFEGYGYVPSGTSGVSVMQIHNQEGAAHSTVLMLHVYDGVLRFYSGPAVEPGIYDRWFRLNVIHDTGASTVAVYVDGERRYSTSVIPSDSYYFKFGVYMQHHDQSSCMESRWTNVTLYTKHYSEGKAEDAMVAWLEKHTGPVSCAAGEAHLPHGLMALLRMEKLRLRSLHSRAKIFGTFCTVAGVVLMILYPGPA
;
A
#
# COMPACT_ATOMS: atom_id res chain seq x y z
N MET A 1 -74.03 1.52 54.86
CA MET A 1 -73.90 0.05 54.81
C MET A 1 -73.66 -0.31 53.34
N GLN A 2 -72.68 -1.08 52.90
CA GLN A 2 -71.60 -1.83 53.54
C GLN A 2 -70.75 -2.40 52.37
N GLU A 3 -69.42 -2.33 52.51
CA GLU A 3 -68.34 -3.22 52.01
C GLU A 3 -68.26 -3.79 50.57
N CYS A 4 -67.14 -3.46 49.92
CA CYS A 4 -66.00 -4.30 49.48
C CYS A 4 -66.14 -5.67 48.77
N SER A 5 -65.19 -5.82 47.82
CA SER A 5 -64.56 -7.02 47.22
C SER A 5 -65.30 -7.71 46.07
N GLY A 6 -64.70 -8.08 44.92
CA GLY A 6 -63.32 -8.06 44.44
C GLY A 6 -63.03 -9.38 43.71
N THR A 7 -62.59 -9.37 42.44
CA THR A 7 -61.65 -10.38 41.88
C THR A 7 -61.12 -9.97 40.50
N ALA A 8 -59.83 -10.24 40.29
CA ALA A 8 -59.02 -9.89 39.14
C ALA A 8 -58.98 -11.00 38.08
N CYS A 9 -58.77 -10.65 36.80
CA CYS A 9 -57.90 -11.41 35.91
C CYS A 9 -57.55 -10.62 34.64
N SER A 10 -56.24 -10.66 34.32
CA SER A 10 -55.63 -10.65 32.98
C SER A 10 -56.00 -9.54 31.98
N ASP A 11 -55.03 -8.67 31.69
CA ASP A 11 -54.72 -8.29 30.30
C ASP A 11 -53.26 -7.85 30.18
N ILE A 12 -52.41 -8.84 29.86
CA ILE A 12 -51.06 -8.66 29.34
C ILE A 12 -51.15 -8.74 27.82
N ALA A 13 -50.46 -7.82 27.16
CA ALA A 13 -50.04 -7.83 25.76
C ALA A 13 -51.09 -7.51 24.68
N VAL A 14 -50.98 -6.33 24.06
CA VAL A 14 -50.75 -6.19 22.59
C VAL A 14 -49.98 -4.88 22.33
N MET A 15 -48.65 -4.91 22.37
CA MET A 15 -47.82 -3.97 21.59
C MET A 15 -47.31 -4.76 20.40
N ALA A 16 -48.08 -4.69 19.31
CA ALA A 16 -47.80 -5.39 18.06
C ALA A 16 -46.47 -4.88 17.46
N SER A 17 -45.46 -5.74 17.57
CA SER A 17 -44.31 -5.90 16.69
C SER A 17 -44.55 -5.34 15.27
N LEU A 18 -44.00 -4.16 14.99
CA LEU A 18 -43.74 -3.67 13.63
C LEU A 18 -42.55 -4.44 13.05
N THR A 19 -42.77 -5.67 12.61
CA THR A 19 -41.83 -6.41 11.76
C THR A 19 -42.55 -6.77 10.47
N ARG A 20 -42.54 -5.86 9.49
CA ARG A 20 -43.05 -6.13 8.15
C ARG A 20 -42.04 -7.03 7.42
N PRO A 21 -42.34 -8.32 7.17
CA PRO A 21 -41.38 -9.32 6.70
C PRO A 21 -40.93 -9.11 5.24
N TRP A 22 -41.50 -8.13 4.54
CA TRP A 22 -41.17 -7.82 3.13
C TRP A 22 -40.11 -6.72 2.98
N LEU A 23 -39.75 -6.01 4.07
CA LEU A 23 -38.71 -4.97 4.01
C LEU A 23 -37.29 -5.56 4.01
N LEU A 24 -37.10 -6.72 4.63
CA LEU A 24 -35.82 -7.44 4.70
C LEU A 24 -35.31 -7.92 3.34
N PRO A 25 -36.10 -8.59 2.46
CA PRO A 25 -35.62 -8.99 1.15
C PRO A 25 -35.34 -7.80 0.23
N LEU A 26 -36.08 -6.69 0.35
CA LEU A 26 -35.83 -5.47 -0.41
C LEU A 26 -34.51 -4.80 0.00
N LEU A 27 -34.24 -4.74 1.31
CA LEU A 27 -32.96 -4.23 1.85
C LEU A 27 -31.78 -5.12 1.44
N LEU A 28 -31.99 -6.43 1.37
CA LEU A 28 -30.97 -7.39 0.91
C LEU A 28 -30.68 -7.24 -0.59
N VAL A 29 -31.70 -7.02 -1.42
CA VAL A 29 -31.53 -6.78 -2.87
C VAL A 29 -30.85 -5.43 -3.13
N VAL A 30 -31.19 -4.38 -2.37
CA VAL A 30 -30.51 -3.08 -2.46
C VAL A 30 -29.06 -3.19 -1.97
N ALA A 31 -28.80 -3.91 -0.87
CA ALA A 31 -27.45 -4.16 -0.36
C ALA A 31 -26.60 -5.03 -1.32
N MET A 32 -27.21 -5.99 -2.01
CA MET A 32 -26.54 -6.79 -3.04
C MET A 32 -26.29 -5.98 -4.32
N ALA A 33 -27.19 -5.06 -4.69
CA ALA A 33 -27.00 -4.16 -5.82
C ALA A 33 -25.92 -3.10 -5.55
N THR A 34 -25.81 -2.60 -4.30
CA THR A 34 -24.71 -1.69 -3.91
C THR A 34 -23.38 -2.43 -3.73
N PHE A 35 -23.38 -3.70 -3.33
CA PHE A 35 -22.18 -4.54 -3.30
C PHE A 35 -21.72 -4.99 -4.70
N ALA A 36 -22.64 -5.12 -5.66
CA ALA A 36 -22.30 -5.41 -7.05
C ALA A 36 -21.69 -4.18 -7.77
N LEU A 37 -22.05 -2.96 -7.36
CA LEU A 37 -21.50 -1.72 -7.90
C LEU A 37 -20.09 -1.38 -7.38
N THR A 38 -19.64 -1.97 -6.27
CA THR A 38 -18.27 -1.78 -5.76
C THR A 38 -17.24 -2.74 -6.37
N VAL A 39 -17.68 -3.79 -7.07
CA VAL A 39 -16.79 -4.78 -7.72
C VAL A 39 -16.57 -4.49 -9.21
N ALA A 40 -17.36 -3.61 -9.83
CA ALA A 40 -17.17 -3.16 -11.21
C ALA A 40 -16.29 -1.90 -11.29
N GLY A 41 -15.04 -2.02 -10.85
CA GLY A 41 -14.00 -0.99 -10.95
C GLY A 41 -12.79 -1.47 -11.74
N GLY A 42 -12.99 -2.29 -12.78
CA GLY A 42 -11.98 -2.62 -13.77
C GLY A 42 -11.76 -1.45 -14.73
N GLY A 43 -11.31 -0.32 -14.20
CA GLY A 43 -10.99 0.85 -15.01
C GLY A 43 -9.73 0.56 -15.84
N SER A 44 -9.90 0.43 -17.15
CA SER A 44 -8.87 0.75 -18.14
C SER A 44 -8.55 2.24 -18.02
N GLY A 45 -7.79 2.58 -16.99
CA GLY A 45 -7.25 3.92 -16.77
C GLY A 45 -5.77 3.90 -17.11
N ASN A 46 -5.25 5.01 -17.64
CA ASN A 46 -3.80 5.16 -17.75
C ASN A 46 -3.18 5.02 -16.34
N PRO A 47 -2.37 3.99 -16.06
CA PRO A 47 -1.86 3.73 -14.71
C PRO A 47 -0.91 4.84 -14.21
N THR A 48 -0.48 5.75 -15.09
CA THR A 48 0.37 6.90 -14.78
C THR A 48 -0.43 8.21 -14.63
N ALA A 49 -1.77 8.17 -14.67
CA ALA A 49 -2.59 9.37 -14.61
C ALA A 49 -2.37 10.15 -13.30
N GLY A 50 -1.97 11.42 -13.43
CA GLY A 50 -1.72 12.31 -12.30
C GLY A 50 -0.41 12.04 -11.55
N PHE A 51 0.49 11.24 -12.13
CA PHE A 51 1.86 11.13 -11.66
C PHE A 51 2.79 12.09 -12.41
N GLU A 52 3.86 12.50 -11.71
CA GLU A 52 5.00 13.21 -12.28
C GLU A 52 6.10 12.20 -12.60
N LYS A 53 6.70 12.31 -13.79
CA LYS A 53 7.80 11.43 -14.20
C LYS A 53 9.08 11.83 -13.47
N VAL A 54 9.79 10.85 -12.94
CA VAL A 54 11.10 11.04 -12.32
C VAL A 54 12.17 10.97 -13.41
N GLU A 55 13.06 11.96 -13.43
CA GLU A 55 14.24 11.96 -14.29
C GLU A 55 15.23 10.88 -13.81
N LEU A 56 15.54 9.92 -14.69
CA LEU A 56 16.52 8.87 -14.43
C LEU A 56 17.74 9.05 -15.33
N THR A 57 18.93 8.89 -14.75
CA THR A 57 20.21 8.87 -15.47
C THR A 57 20.82 7.47 -15.44
N ASP A 58 21.81 7.21 -16.29
CA ASP A 58 22.50 5.91 -16.32
C ASP A 58 23.16 5.56 -14.98
N HIS A 59 23.56 6.55 -14.17
CA HIS A 59 24.14 6.35 -12.85
C HIS A 59 23.14 5.82 -11.81
N ASP A 60 21.84 5.97 -12.05
CA ASP A 60 20.81 5.49 -11.13
C ASP A 60 20.63 3.97 -11.22
N PHE A 61 21.08 3.35 -12.31
CA PHE A 61 20.93 1.91 -12.57
C PHE A 61 22.12 1.11 -12.00
N VAL A 62 22.20 0.98 -10.68
CA VAL A 62 23.29 0.25 -10.02
C VAL A 62 23.07 -1.26 -10.11
N VAL A 63 23.90 -1.94 -10.90
CA VAL A 63 23.83 -3.39 -11.08
C VAL A 63 24.47 -4.11 -9.88
N GLN A 64 23.75 -5.12 -9.38
CA GLN A 64 24.25 -6.11 -8.44
C GLN A 64 24.39 -7.43 -9.18
N SER A 65 25.58 -8.03 -9.20
CA SER A 65 25.85 -9.30 -9.87
C SER A 65 26.58 -10.28 -8.93
N PRO A 66 26.58 -11.59 -9.21
CA PRO A 66 27.32 -12.57 -8.40
C PRO A 66 28.80 -12.19 -8.28
N TYR A 67 29.39 -12.29 -7.09
CA TYR A 67 30.78 -11.86 -6.89
C TYR A 67 31.81 -12.83 -7.51
N ASN A 68 31.41 -14.06 -7.81
CA ASN A 68 32.31 -15.12 -8.29
C ASN A 68 32.53 -15.09 -9.82
N VAL A 69 31.85 -14.20 -10.55
CA VAL A 69 31.96 -14.06 -12.01
C VAL A 69 31.94 -12.58 -12.40
N PRO A 70 32.57 -12.19 -13.53
CA PRO A 70 32.49 -10.83 -14.03
C PRO A 70 31.03 -10.42 -14.32
N GLU A 71 30.69 -9.16 -14.01
CA GLU A 71 29.35 -8.60 -14.27
C GLU A 71 28.93 -8.78 -15.74
N SER A 72 29.85 -8.62 -16.69
CA SER A 72 29.58 -8.77 -18.13
C SER A 72 29.15 -10.18 -18.57
N GLN A 73 29.30 -11.19 -17.70
CA GLN A 73 28.77 -12.54 -17.95
C GLN A 73 27.37 -12.75 -17.37
N ARG A 74 26.84 -11.79 -16.59
CA ARG A 74 25.55 -11.86 -15.90
C ARG A 74 24.64 -10.68 -16.21
N PHE A 75 25.18 -9.61 -16.77
CA PHE A 75 24.45 -8.43 -17.19
C PHE A 75 24.97 -7.91 -18.53
N ARG A 76 24.06 -7.36 -19.34
CA ARG A 76 24.38 -6.62 -20.56
C ARG A 76 23.37 -5.51 -20.79
N TYR A 77 23.86 -4.31 -21.09
CA TYR A 77 23.03 -3.24 -21.65
C TYR A 77 23.44 -2.98 -23.09
N ARG A 78 22.52 -3.19 -24.03
CA ARG A 78 22.76 -3.00 -25.46
C ARG A 78 21.45 -2.61 -26.15
N ASP A 79 21.52 -1.62 -27.04
CA ASP A 79 20.39 -1.18 -27.88
C ASP A 79 19.11 -0.89 -27.07
N GLY A 80 19.27 -0.25 -25.90
CA GLY A 80 18.17 0.10 -25.00
C GLY A 80 17.58 -1.05 -24.18
N VAL A 81 18.16 -2.26 -24.26
CA VAL A 81 17.70 -3.45 -23.52
C VAL A 81 18.73 -3.88 -22.48
N ARG A 82 18.30 -3.95 -21.22
CA ARG A 82 19.04 -4.56 -20.12
C ARG A 82 18.70 -6.03 -20.06
N THR A 83 19.68 -6.90 -20.23
CA THR A 83 19.53 -8.35 -20.11
C THR A 83 20.28 -8.83 -18.88
N PHE A 84 19.63 -9.68 -18.09
CA PHE A 84 20.16 -10.22 -16.85
C PHE A 84 20.10 -11.74 -16.86
N TRP A 85 21.14 -12.39 -16.36
CA TRP A 85 21.20 -13.85 -16.21
C TRP A 85 21.73 -14.20 -14.84
N VAL A 86 21.21 -15.29 -14.28
CA VAL A 86 21.80 -15.98 -13.13
C VAL A 86 21.76 -17.47 -13.44
N TYR A 87 22.85 -18.16 -13.13
CA TYR A 87 22.90 -19.62 -13.12
C TYR A 87 22.72 -20.13 -11.70
N LYS A 88 22.13 -21.32 -11.58
CA LYS A 88 21.82 -21.94 -10.28
C LYS A 88 23.02 -22.04 -9.32
N ASN A 89 24.23 -22.17 -9.86
CA ASN A 89 25.47 -22.33 -9.10
C ASN A 89 26.28 -21.02 -8.95
N ASP A 90 25.72 -19.87 -9.35
CA ASP A 90 26.33 -18.59 -9.05
C ASP A 90 26.38 -18.35 -7.54
N MET A 91 27.22 -17.40 -7.12
CA MET A 91 27.28 -16.96 -5.73
C MET A 91 26.40 -15.73 -5.48
N PRO A 92 26.16 -15.35 -4.21
CA PRO A 92 25.47 -14.10 -3.89
C PRO A 92 26.17 -12.88 -4.50
N PHE A 93 25.54 -11.70 -4.46
CA PHE A 93 26.16 -10.48 -4.98
C PHE A 93 27.26 -9.89 -4.08
N ASN A 94 27.35 -10.35 -2.84
CA ASN A 94 28.40 -9.99 -1.90
C ASN A 94 28.73 -11.18 -0.98
N THR A 95 29.84 -11.08 -0.25
CA THR A 95 30.29 -12.09 0.71
C THR A 95 29.76 -11.87 2.13
N ALA A 96 29.09 -10.73 2.38
CA ALA A 96 28.61 -10.33 3.69
C ALA A 96 27.23 -10.94 4.04
N THR A 97 26.42 -11.25 3.02
CA THR A 97 25.05 -11.73 3.18
C THR A 97 24.88 -13.13 2.59
N HIS A 98 24.11 -13.99 3.25
CA HIS A 98 23.76 -15.33 2.76
C HIS A 98 22.54 -15.31 1.82
N THR A 99 22.42 -14.28 0.99
CA THR A 99 21.28 -14.15 0.06
C THR A 99 21.47 -15.04 -1.16
N ASN A 100 20.39 -15.35 -1.89
CA ASN A 100 20.55 -16.08 -3.15
C ASN A 100 21.26 -15.20 -4.22
N PRO A 101 21.89 -15.84 -5.21
CA PRO A 101 22.40 -15.21 -6.43
C PRO A 101 21.41 -14.28 -7.13
N ARG A 102 21.91 -13.15 -7.64
CA ARG A 102 21.14 -12.17 -8.41
C ARG A 102 21.99 -11.49 -9.47
N SER A 103 21.36 -11.13 -10.57
CA SER A 103 21.80 -10.08 -11.48
C SER A 103 20.64 -9.10 -11.60
N GLU A 104 20.72 -7.96 -10.92
CA GLU A 104 19.58 -7.08 -10.72
C GLU A 104 20.03 -5.62 -10.59
N VAL A 105 19.26 -4.68 -11.13
CA VAL A 105 19.43 -3.27 -10.84
C VAL A 105 18.76 -2.92 -9.51
N LYS A 106 19.48 -2.21 -8.64
CA LYS A 106 18.90 -1.32 -7.62
C LYS A 106 18.81 0.08 -8.21
N LEU A 107 17.61 0.66 -8.29
CA LEU A 107 17.46 2.06 -8.67
C LEU A 107 17.92 2.95 -7.50
N SER A 108 19.08 3.58 -7.66
CA SER A 108 19.74 4.39 -6.64
C SER A 108 19.35 5.86 -6.76
N GLY A 109 19.43 6.62 -5.66
CA GLY A 109 19.12 8.06 -5.64
C GLY A 109 17.63 8.40 -5.57
N HIS A 110 16.76 7.38 -5.61
CA HIS A 110 15.30 7.52 -5.64
C HIS A 110 14.61 6.72 -4.53
N ASP A 111 15.30 6.52 -3.41
CA ASP A 111 14.72 5.94 -2.20
C ASP A 111 13.61 6.87 -1.67
N TYR A 112 12.50 6.30 -1.20
CA TYR A 112 11.32 7.06 -0.84
C TYR A 112 10.66 6.57 0.45
N SER A 113 10.08 7.50 1.21
CA SER A 113 9.38 7.23 2.48
C SER A 113 7.94 7.77 2.52
N SER A 114 7.52 8.49 1.48
CA SER A 114 6.20 9.10 1.41
C SER A 114 5.71 9.26 -0.04
N GLY A 115 4.40 9.45 -0.20
CA GLY A 115 3.74 9.63 -1.47
C GLY A 115 3.33 8.32 -2.14
N VAL A 116 2.96 8.42 -3.41
CA VAL A 116 2.65 7.26 -4.24
C VAL A 116 3.73 7.15 -5.31
N TRP A 117 4.43 6.02 -5.32
CA TRP A 117 5.53 5.77 -6.25
C TRP A 117 5.17 4.66 -7.21
N GLN A 118 5.61 4.81 -8.45
CA GLN A 118 5.34 3.86 -9.52
C GLN A 118 6.62 3.49 -10.26
N PHE A 119 6.87 2.19 -10.37
CA PHE A 119 7.76 1.64 -11.36
C PHE A 119 6.99 1.35 -12.64
N GLU A 120 7.56 1.69 -13.79
CA GLU A 120 7.12 1.25 -15.10
C GLU A 120 8.29 0.69 -15.90
N GLY A 121 8.06 -0.41 -16.62
CA GLY A 121 9.01 -0.95 -17.57
C GLY A 121 8.39 -2.03 -18.44
N TYR A 122 9.03 -2.32 -19.57
CA TYR A 122 8.66 -3.44 -20.43
C TYR A 122 9.57 -4.61 -20.10
N GLY A 123 8.98 -5.68 -19.57
CA GLY A 123 9.67 -6.91 -19.19
C GLY A 123 9.52 -7.98 -20.27
N TYR A 124 10.52 -8.82 -20.44
CA TYR A 124 10.48 -10.04 -21.24
C TYR A 124 11.17 -11.15 -20.44
N VAL A 125 10.51 -12.31 -20.34
CA VAL A 125 11.06 -13.48 -19.67
C VAL A 125 11.09 -14.63 -20.67
N PRO A 126 12.27 -15.18 -21.03
CA PRO A 126 12.34 -16.34 -21.91
C PRO A 126 11.71 -17.58 -21.26
N SER A 127 11.03 -18.41 -22.06
CA SER A 127 10.60 -19.73 -21.60
C SER A 127 11.77 -20.55 -21.04
N GLY A 128 11.46 -21.38 -20.04
CA GLY A 128 12.48 -22.11 -19.28
C GLY A 128 13.07 -21.33 -18.10
N THR A 129 12.65 -20.08 -17.84
CA THR A 129 13.03 -19.33 -16.63
C THR A 129 11.99 -19.51 -15.51
N SER A 130 12.35 -20.19 -14.42
CA SER A 130 11.49 -20.41 -13.24
C SER A 130 12.29 -20.28 -11.94
N GLY A 131 11.59 -20.04 -10.82
CA GLY A 131 12.21 -19.93 -9.50
C GLY A 131 12.98 -18.63 -9.31
N VAL A 132 12.48 -17.53 -9.87
CA VAL A 132 13.17 -16.24 -9.90
C VAL A 132 12.21 -15.10 -9.56
N SER A 133 12.70 -14.05 -8.91
CA SER A 133 12.02 -12.75 -8.79
C SER A 133 12.55 -11.80 -9.86
N VAL A 134 11.65 -11.14 -10.59
CA VAL A 134 12.02 -10.23 -11.70
C VAL A 134 11.87 -8.75 -11.36
N MET A 135 11.12 -8.43 -10.30
CA MET A 135 10.87 -7.08 -9.84
C MET A 135 10.58 -7.08 -8.34
N GLN A 136 11.08 -6.07 -7.63
CA GLN A 136 10.91 -5.95 -6.18
C GLN A 136 10.66 -4.50 -5.75
N ILE A 137 9.98 -4.36 -4.61
CA ILE A 137 10.05 -3.19 -3.75
C ILE A 137 10.71 -3.63 -2.45
N HIS A 138 11.91 -3.12 -2.24
CA HIS A 138 12.75 -3.45 -1.09
C HIS A 138 12.70 -2.32 -0.07
N ASN A 139 12.84 -2.67 1.21
CA ASN A 139 12.90 -1.74 2.33
C ASN A 139 14.36 -1.32 2.59
N GLN A 140 14.55 -0.32 3.44
CA GLN A 140 15.86 0.05 3.95
C GLN A 140 16.60 -1.15 4.57
N GLU A 141 17.93 -1.09 4.53
CA GLU A 141 18.77 -2.07 5.20
C GLU A 141 18.50 -2.08 6.72
N GLY A 142 18.39 -3.28 7.31
CA GLY A 142 18.07 -3.44 8.73
C GLY A 142 16.58 -3.33 9.09
N ALA A 143 15.68 -3.15 8.12
CA ALA A 143 14.24 -3.21 8.35
C ALA A 143 13.79 -4.59 8.88
N ALA A 144 12.66 -4.63 9.61
CA ALA A 144 12.10 -5.87 10.17
C ALA A 144 11.74 -6.92 9.10
N HIS A 145 11.40 -6.47 7.89
CA HIS A 145 11.18 -7.26 6.69
C HIS A 145 11.91 -6.62 5.54
N SER A 146 12.49 -7.42 4.63
CA SER A 146 13.35 -6.90 3.56
C SER A 146 12.58 -6.32 2.38
N THR A 147 11.39 -6.83 2.08
CA THR A 147 10.61 -6.42 0.91
C THR A 147 9.14 -6.27 1.27
N VAL A 148 8.43 -5.39 0.56
CA VAL A 148 6.96 -5.32 0.57
C VAL A 148 6.33 -5.96 -0.66
N LEU A 149 7.13 -6.16 -1.71
CA LEU A 149 6.70 -6.86 -2.92
C LEU A 149 7.90 -7.53 -3.60
N MET A 150 7.68 -8.77 -4.06
CA MET A 150 8.52 -9.45 -5.03
C MET A 150 7.60 -10.11 -6.07
N LEU A 151 7.91 -9.93 -7.35
CA LEU A 151 7.20 -10.61 -8.44
C LEU A 151 7.99 -11.81 -8.90
N HIS A 152 7.55 -12.99 -8.46
CA HIS A 152 8.18 -14.25 -8.81
C HIS A 152 7.65 -14.77 -10.14
N VAL A 153 8.49 -15.53 -10.85
CA VAL A 153 8.11 -16.29 -12.03
C VAL A 153 8.25 -17.77 -11.72
N TYR A 154 7.14 -18.48 -11.86
CA TYR A 154 7.09 -19.93 -11.73
C TYR A 154 6.30 -20.48 -12.92
N ASP A 155 6.96 -21.28 -13.75
CA ASP A 155 6.36 -21.94 -14.92
C ASP A 155 5.48 -21.00 -15.78
N GLY A 156 6.03 -19.84 -16.13
CA GLY A 156 5.39 -18.86 -17.00
C GLY A 156 4.32 -18.01 -16.33
N VAL A 157 4.13 -18.16 -15.03
CA VAL A 157 3.17 -17.38 -14.23
C VAL A 157 3.93 -16.38 -13.36
N LEU A 158 3.60 -15.10 -13.52
CA LEU A 158 3.98 -14.02 -12.61
C LEU A 158 3.15 -14.13 -11.33
N ARG A 159 3.79 -14.09 -10.16
CA ARG A 159 3.16 -14.28 -8.85
C ARG A 159 3.61 -13.23 -7.85
N PHE A 160 2.74 -12.90 -6.89
CA PHE A 160 3.12 -12.12 -5.73
C PHE A 160 3.81 -13.05 -4.72
N TYR A 161 5.13 -12.94 -4.57
CA TYR A 161 5.96 -13.94 -3.91
C TYR A 161 5.63 -15.36 -4.40
N SER A 162 5.60 -16.36 -3.51
CA SER A 162 5.10 -17.71 -3.80
C SER A 162 3.56 -17.84 -3.69
N GLY A 163 2.86 -16.72 -3.61
CA GLY A 163 1.43 -16.64 -3.34
C GLY A 163 0.57 -16.55 -4.62
N PRO A 164 -0.45 -15.66 -4.62
CA PRO A 164 -1.40 -15.54 -5.72
C PRO A 164 -0.76 -15.32 -7.09
N ALA A 165 -1.38 -15.89 -8.12
CA ALA A 165 -1.05 -15.58 -9.51
C ALA A 165 -1.47 -14.14 -9.83
N VAL A 166 -0.56 -13.42 -10.48
CA VAL A 166 -0.75 -12.06 -11.00
C VAL A 166 -1.07 -12.14 -12.49
N GLU A 167 -0.21 -12.81 -13.26
CA GLU A 167 -0.38 -12.91 -14.71
C GLU A 167 0.16 -14.25 -15.23
N PRO A 168 -0.67 -15.09 -15.88
CA PRO A 168 -0.19 -16.29 -16.56
C PRO A 168 0.36 -15.96 -17.96
N GLY A 169 1.21 -16.84 -18.50
CA GLY A 169 1.63 -16.77 -19.91
C GLY A 169 2.48 -15.54 -20.23
N ILE A 170 3.43 -15.20 -19.35
CA ILE A 170 4.34 -14.05 -19.56
C ILE A 170 5.56 -14.38 -20.42
N TYR A 171 5.76 -15.66 -20.76
CA TYR A 171 6.94 -16.07 -21.51
C TYR A 171 6.93 -15.58 -22.96
N ASP A 172 8.15 -15.34 -23.45
CA ASP A 172 8.45 -15.07 -24.85
C ASP A 172 7.66 -13.93 -25.49
N ARG A 173 7.24 -12.98 -24.65
CA ARG A 173 6.60 -11.73 -25.05
C ARG A 173 7.10 -10.58 -24.19
N TRP A 174 7.04 -9.39 -24.77
CA TRP A 174 7.13 -8.16 -23.98
C TRP A 174 5.80 -7.91 -23.30
N PHE A 175 5.85 -7.51 -22.02
CA PHE A 175 4.69 -7.06 -21.27
C PHE A 175 5.01 -5.73 -20.56
N ARG A 176 4.07 -4.79 -20.58
CA ARG A 176 4.21 -3.55 -19.81
C ARG A 176 3.86 -3.86 -18.37
N LEU A 177 4.80 -3.66 -17.46
CA LEU A 177 4.59 -3.78 -16.03
C LEU A 177 4.51 -2.40 -15.41
N ASN A 178 3.47 -2.15 -14.62
CA ASN A 178 3.44 -1.05 -13.66
C ASN A 178 3.27 -1.61 -12.26
N VAL A 179 4.11 -1.18 -11.32
CA VAL A 179 3.94 -1.49 -9.90
C VAL A 179 3.85 -0.18 -9.13
N ILE A 180 2.72 0.01 -8.48
CA ILE A 180 2.40 1.22 -7.73
C ILE A 180 2.43 0.89 -6.25
N HIS A 181 3.10 1.71 -5.46
CA HIS A 181 3.15 1.63 -4.01
C HIS A 181 2.67 2.95 -3.41
N ASP A 182 1.57 2.88 -2.67
CA ASP A 182 1.05 3.98 -1.87
C ASP A 182 1.51 3.80 -0.43
N THR A 183 2.48 4.62 0.00
CA THR A 183 3.12 4.47 1.31
C THR A 183 2.16 4.77 2.46
N GLY A 184 1.30 5.77 2.28
CA GLY A 184 0.33 6.24 3.27
C GLY A 184 -0.86 5.30 3.41
N ALA A 185 -1.33 4.71 2.31
CA ALA A 185 -2.32 3.63 2.37
C ALA A 185 -1.68 2.28 2.76
N SER A 186 -0.35 2.16 2.72
CA SER A 186 0.38 0.89 2.89
C SER A 186 -0.15 -0.19 1.94
N THR A 187 -0.25 0.13 0.64
CA THR A 187 -0.75 -0.79 -0.38
C THR A 187 0.14 -0.83 -1.61
N VAL A 188 0.20 -1.99 -2.25
CA VAL A 188 0.80 -2.17 -3.57
C VAL A 188 -0.24 -2.64 -4.58
N ALA A 189 -0.12 -2.17 -5.81
CA ALA A 189 -0.93 -2.60 -6.94
C ALA A 189 -0.04 -2.91 -8.15
N VAL A 190 -0.37 -3.99 -8.86
CA VAL A 190 0.38 -4.47 -10.02
C VAL A 190 -0.55 -4.46 -11.23
N TYR A 191 -0.07 -3.84 -12.30
CA TYR A 191 -0.73 -3.80 -13.59
C TYR A 191 0.15 -4.48 -14.62
N VAL A 192 -0.48 -5.27 -15.50
CA VAL A 192 0.16 -5.85 -16.67
C VAL A 192 -0.63 -5.43 -17.89
N ASP A 193 0.07 -4.90 -18.89
CA ASP A 193 -0.49 -4.43 -20.16
C ASP A 193 -1.63 -3.40 -19.97
N GLY A 194 -1.50 -2.56 -18.94
CA GLY A 194 -2.46 -1.50 -18.61
C GLY A 194 -3.64 -1.94 -17.74
N GLU A 195 -3.78 -3.23 -17.44
CA GLU A 195 -4.87 -3.77 -16.63
C GLU A 195 -4.41 -4.09 -15.21
N ARG A 196 -5.21 -3.72 -14.20
CA ARG A 196 -4.90 -4.06 -12.80
C ARG A 196 -5.08 -5.55 -12.58
N ARG A 197 -3.97 -6.25 -12.31
CA ARG A 197 -3.95 -7.70 -12.10
C ARG A 197 -3.95 -8.09 -10.62
N TYR A 198 -3.35 -7.27 -9.77
CA TYR A 198 -3.23 -7.58 -8.35
C TYR A 198 -3.18 -6.33 -7.48
N SER A 199 -3.65 -6.43 -6.23
CA SER A 199 -3.51 -5.39 -5.22
C SER A 199 -3.58 -6.00 -3.82
N THR A 200 -2.77 -5.50 -2.88
CA THR A 200 -2.80 -5.93 -1.48
C THR A 200 -2.29 -4.83 -0.55
N SER A 201 -2.65 -4.91 0.73
CA SER A 201 -1.96 -4.19 1.80
C SER A 201 -0.58 -4.81 2.06
N VAL A 202 0.35 -3.97 2.52
CA VAL A 202 1.72 -4.35 2.86
C VAL A 202 2.08 -3.82 4.25
N ILE A 203 3.07 -4.45 4.89
CA ILE A 203 3.57 -3.97 6.17
C ILE A 203 4.44 -2.72 5.91
N PRO A 204 4.13 -1.58 6.53
CA PRO A 204 4.88 -0.35 6.31
C PRO A 204 6.33 -0.46 6.83
N SER A 205 7.19 0.37 6.28
CA SER A 205 8.61 0.54 6.63
C SER A 205 9.01 2.01 6.44
N ASP A 206 10.21 2.36 6.88
CA ASP A 206 10.64 3.77 6.90
C ASP A 206 11.08 4.28 5.54
N SER A 207 11.61 3.41 4.67
CA SER A 207 12.05 3.79 3.33
C SER A 207 12.03 2.60 2.38
N TYR A 208 11.85 2.89 1.09
CA TYR A 208 11.68 1.91 0.04
C TYR A 208 12.50 2.27 -1.18
N TYR A 209 12.83 1.25 -1.99
CA TYR A 209 13.42 1.44 -3.31
C TYR A 209 13.04 0.29 -4.25
N PHE A 210 13.10 0.55 -5.55
CA PHE A 210 12.77 -0.42 -6.59
C PHE A 210 13.99 -1.21 -7.03
N LYS A 211 13.76 -2.49 -7.35
CA LYS A 211 14.74 -3.34 -8.00
C LYS A 211 14.10 -4.14 -9.14
N PHE A 212 14.87 -4.46 -10.17
CA PHE A 212 14.40 -5.27 -11.30
C PHE A 212 15.56 -6.00 -11.99
N GLY A 213 15.31 -7.20 -12.52
CA GLY A 213 16.33 -8.07 -13.11
C GLY A 213 16.02 -9.54 -12.86
N VAL A 214 16.97 -10.30 -12.33
CA VAL A 214 16.76 -11.69 -11.87
C VAL A 214 17.36 -11.88 -10.48
N TYR A 215 16.54 -12.34 -9.54
CA TYR A 215 16.97 -12.75 -8.21
C TYR A 215 16.45 -14.16 -7.91
N MET A 216 17.36 -15.13 -7.78
CA MET A 216 16.99 -16.53 -7.59
C MET A 216 16.19 -16.74 -6.29
N GLN A 217 15.10 -17.49 -6.36
CA GLN A 217 14.23 -17.85 -5.24
C GLN A 217 14.45 -19.30 -4.82
N HIS A 218 13.87 -19.74 -3.72
CA HIS A 218 14.27 -20.99 -3.05
C HIS A 218 13.79 -22.30 -3.69
N HIS A 219 12.82 -22.27 -4.59
CA HIS A 219 12.20 -23.46 -5.18
C HIS A 219 12.08 -23.33 -6.70
N ASP A 220 11.99 -24.46 -7.39
CA ASP A 220 11.71 -24.56 -8.84
C ASP A 220 12.63 -23.73 -9.73
N GLN A 221 13.90 -23.63 -9.31
CA GLN A 221 14.95 -22.87 -9.99
C GLN A 221 15.37 -23.56 -11.28
N SER A 222 15.29 -22.83 -12.38
CA SER A 222 15.91 -23.23 -13.64
C SER A 222 17.44 -23.21 -13.56
N SER A 223 18.10 -23.94 -14.44
CA SER A 223 19.57 -23.94 -14.54
C SER A 223 20.12 -22.56 -14.92
N CYS A 224 19.40 -21.84 -15.78
CA CYS A 224 19.60 -20.44 -16.13
C CYS A 224 18.27 -19.70 -15.97
N MET A 225 18.31 -18.55 -15.31
CA MET A 225 17.17 -17.65 -15.15
C MET A 225 17.50 -16.33 -15.83
N GLU A 226 16.63 -15.90 -16.74
CA GLU A 226 16.84 -14.69 -17.54
C GLU A 226 15.65 -13.75 -17.48
N SER A 227 15.93 -12.44 -17.45
CA SER A 227 14.93 -11.43 -17.77
C SER A 227 15.55 -10.31 -18.60
N ARG A 228 14.71 -9.63 -19.38
CA ARG A 228 15.09 -8.47 -20.20
C ARG A 228 14.16 -7.32 -19.88
N TRP A 229 14.72 -6.12 -19.86
CA TRP A 229 14.00 -4.91 -19.51
C TRP A 229 14.36 -3.76 -20.44
N THR A 230 13.34 -3.03 -20.90
CA THR A 230 13.51 -1.79 -21.68
C THR A 230 12.50 -0.73 -21.22
N ASN A 231 12.80 0.54 -21.54
CA ASN A 231 11.98 1.70 -21.20
C ASN A 231 11.56 1.74 -19.72
N VAL A 232 12.52 1.49 -18.83
CA VAL A 232 12.30 1.57 -17.38
C VAL A 232 12.27 3.03 -16.94
N THR A 233 11.24 3.41 -16.20
CA THR A 233 11.06 4.75 -15.64
C THR A 233 10.39 4.68 -14.26
N LEU A 234 10.55 5.73 -13.47
CA LEU A 234 9.79 5.93 -12.24
C LEU A 234 8.83 7.10 -12.41
N TYR A 235 7.74 7.05 -11.66
CA TYR A 235 6.84 8.17 -11.47
C TYR A 235 6.51 8.33 -9.99
N THR A 236 6.19 9.55 -9.58
CA THR A 236 5.77 9.84 -8.21
C THR A 236 4.59 10.80 -8.16
N LYS A 237 3.85 10.74 -7.07
CA LYS A 237 2.78 11.67 -6.74
C LYS A 237 2.86 11.98 -5.25
N HIS A 238 2.95 13.26 -4.94
CA HIS A 238 2.86 13.72 -3.55
C HIS A 238 1.40 13.74 -3.11
N TYR A 239 1.16 13.49 -1.81
CA TYR A 239 -0.15 13.77 -1.25
C TYR A 239 -0.40 15.28 -1.34
N SER A 240 -1.48 15.68 -2.00
CA SER A 240 -1.92 17.08 -1.99
C SER A 240 -2.18 17.48 -0.54
N GLU A 241 -1.60 18.59 -0.08
CA GLU A 241 -1.68 19.06 1.32
C GLU A 241 -3.13 19.10 1.84
N GLY A 242 -4.13 19.38 1.00
CA GLY A 242 -5.55 19.39 1.40
C GLY A 242 -6.20 18.01 1.65
N LYS A 243 -5.67 16.91 1.08
CA LYS A 243 -6.27 15.57 1.28
C LYS A 243 -5.91 14.93 2.60
N ALA A 244 -4.78 15.32 3.20
CA ALA A 244 -4.42 14.87 4.55
C ALA A 244 -5.35 15.48 5.59
N GLU A 245 -5.73 16.74 5.42
CA GLU A 245 -6.75 17.41 6.23
C GLU A 245 -8.12 16.78 6.01
N ASP A 246 -8.55 16.56 4.76
CA ASP A 246 -9.82 15.90 4.47
C ASP A 246 -9.89 14.46 5.00
N ALA A 247 -8.78 13.70 4.91
CA ALA A 247 -8.70 12.33 5.44
C ALA A 247 -8.68 12.32 6.98
N MET A 248 -8.03 13.30 7.61
CA MET A 248 -8.05 13.49 9.06
C MET A 248 -9.45 13.89 9.54
N VAL A 249 -10.12 14.81 8.84
CA VAL A 249 -11.51 15.23 9.10
C VAL A 249 -12.47 14.06 8.91
N ALA A 250 -12.36 13.30 7.81
CA ALA A 250 -13.17 12.11 7.58
C ALA A 250 -12.92 11.00 8.63
N TRP A 251 -11.67 10.85 9.08
CA TRP A 251 -11.35 9.93 10.18
C TRP A 251 -11.95 10.40 11.50
N LEU A 252 -11.90 11.70 11.81
CA LEU A 252 -12.52 12.29 13.00
C LEU A 252 -14.04 12.12 12.94
N GLU A 253 -14.71 12.53 11.87
CA GLU A 253 -16.15 12.38 11.69
C GLU A 253 -16.62 10.92 11.84
N LYS A 254 -15.81 9.97 11.37
CA LYS A 254 -16.09 8.53 11.50
C LYS A 254 -16.01 8.01 12.94
N HIS A 255 -15.18 8.60 13.80
CA HIS A 255 -14.94 8.09 15.16
C HIS A 255 -15.48 9.00 16.28
N THR A 256 -15.85 10.25 15.97
CA THR A 256 -16.44 11.21 16.92
C THR A 256 -17.85 11.67 16.53
N GLY A 257 -18.38 11.21 15.38
CA GLY A 257 -19.66 11.64 14.84
C GLY A 257 -19.57 12.97 14.07
N PRO A 258 -20.64 13.35 13.34
CA PRO A 258 -20.64 14.56 12.52
C PRO A 258 -20.53 15.82 13.38
N VAL A 259 -19.51 16.64 13.13
CA VAL A 259 -19.40 17.98 13.73
C VAL A 259 -20.38 18.90 13.00
N SER A 260 -21.64 18.87 13.41
CA SER A 260 -22.66 19.78 12.89
C SER A 260 -22.35 21.20 13.36
N CYS A 261 -21.80 22.03 12.46
CA CYS A 261 -21.89 23.48 12.58
C CYS A 261 -23.36 23.90 12.39
N ALA A 262 -24.17 23.77 13.43
CA ALA A 262 -25.40 24.55 13.53
C ALA A 262 -25.01 25.96 13.96
N ALA A 263 -25.39 26.93 13.12
CA ALA A 263 -25.20 28.35 13.38
C ALA A 263 -25.78 28.72 14.76
N GLY A 264 -24.90 29.18 15.64
CA GLY A 264 -25.22 29.67 16.96
C GLY A 264 -23.95 30.17 17.60
N GLU A 265 -23.84 31.49 17.70
CA GLU A 265 -22.70 32.26 18.23
C GLU A 265 -22.02 31.58 19.43
N ALA A 266 -20.82 31.07 19.22
CA ALA A 266 -19.86 30.87 20.28
C ALA A 266 -18.48 31.22 19.72
N HIS A 267 -17.94 32.33 20.22
CA HIS A 267 -16.61 32.83 19.91
C HIS A 267 -15.58 31.69 19.89
N LEU A 268 -15.09 31.33 18.70
CA LEU A 268 -13.83 30.60 18.60
C LEU A 268 -12.75 31.53 19.16
N PRO A 269 -12.04 31.16 20.24
CA PRO A 269 -10.92 31.95 20.70
C PRO A 269 -9.82 31.85 19.63
N HIS A 270 -9.25 33.00 19.29
CA HIS A 270 -8.16 33.22 18.34
C HIS A 270 -6.91 32.29 18.51
N GLY A 271 -6.91 31.36 19.46
CA GLY A 271 -5.85 30.38 19.69
C GLY A 271 -5.83 29.19 18.71
N LEU A 272 -6.97 28.77 18.13
CA LEU A 272 -6.99 27.58 17.27
C LEU A 272 -6.42 27.85 15.87
N MET A 273 -6.60 29.06 15.34
CA MET A 273 -5.93 29.49 14.10
C MET A 273 -4.44 29.79 14.30
N ALA A 274 -4.02 30.11 15.53
CA ALA A 274 -2.60 30.26 15.85
C ALA A 274 -1.87 28.88 15.92
N LEU A 275 -2.58 27.81 16.29
CA LEU A 275 -2.06 26.44 16.30
C LEU A 275 -1.81 25.88 14.89
N LEU A 276 -2.61 26.27 13.90
CA LEU A 276 -2.43 25.87 12.49
C LEU A 276 -1.39 26.72 11.74
N ARG A 277 -0.92 27.84 12.33
CA ARG A 277 0.05 28.76 11.69
C ARG A 277 1.49 28.64 12.23
N MET A 278 1.77 27.64 13.07
CA MET A 278 3.10 27.42 13.64
C MET A 278 3.90 26.40 12.81
N GLU A 279 4.66 26.97 11.87
CA GLU A 279 5.90 26.47 11.25
C GLU A 279 6.48 25.13 11.72
N LYS A 280 6.80 24.30 10.71
CA LYS A 280 7.98 23.42 10.58
C LYS A 280 8.80 23.22 11.87
N LEU A 281 8.45 22.21 12.66
CA LEU A 281 9.34 21.75 13.73
C LEU A 281 9.98 20.40 13.35
N ARG A 282 11.27 20.48 13.02
CA ARG A 282 12.19 19.34 12.97
C ARG A 282 12.16 18.61 14.32
N LEU A 283 11.60 17.39 14.33
CA LEU A 283 11.52 16.50 15.47
C LEU A 283 12.90 15.92 15.84
N ARG A 284 13.71 16.65 16.62
CA ARG A 284 14.91 16.08 17.27
C ARG A 284 15.18 16.54 18.73
N SER A 285 14.31 17.33 19.37
CA SER A 285 14.57 17.84 20.73
C SER A 285 13.52 17.42 21.77
N LEU A 286 14.00 16.95 22.95
CA LEU A 286 13.22 16.55 24.13
C LEU A 286 12.24 17.64 24.62
N HIS A 287 12.55 18.91 24.36
CA HIS A 287 11.69 20.03 24.75
C HIS A 287 10.41 20.12 23.89
N SER A 288 10.45 19.62 22.65
CA SER A 288 9.28 19.55 21.77
C SER A 288 8.35 18.38 22.16
N ARG A 289 8.92 17.30 22.68
CA ARG A 289 8.14 16.15 23.22
C ARG A 289 7.31 16.55 24.44
N ALA A 290 7.84 17.42 25.31
CA ALA A 290 7.11 17.95 26.46
C ALA A 290 5.92 18.83 26.05
N LYS A 291 6.06 19.62 24.98
CA LYS A 291 4.96 20.44 24.45
C LYS A 291 3.85 19.59 23.82
N ILE A 292 4.22 18.57 23.06
CA ILE A 292 3.26 17.63 22.46
C ILE A 292 2.55 16.81 23.55
N PHE A 293 3.28 16.32 24.55
CA PHE A 293 2.70 15.58 25.67
C PHE A 293 1.77 16.47 26.51
N GLY A 294 2.14 17.73 26.74
CA GLY A 294 1.28 18.71 27.39
C GLY A 294 -0.04 18.91 26.64
N THR A 295 0.02 19.11 25.32
CA THR A 295 -1.19 19.23 24.50
C THR A 295 -2.05 17.96 24.55
N PHE A 296 -1.44 16.78 24.48
CA PHE A 296 -2.14 15.50 24.56
C PHE A 296 -2.83 15.29 25.91
N CYS A 297 -2.15 15.60 27.03
CA CYS A 297 -2.75 15.55 28.37
C CYS A 297 -3.90 16.54 28.55
N THR A 298 -3.82 17.72 27.94
CA THR A 298 -4.88 18.73 28.05
C THR A 298 -6.12 18.29 27.29
N VAL A 299 -5.95 17.75 26.07
CA VAL A 299 -7.05 17.22 25.26
C VAL A 299 -7.67 15.99 25.95
N ALA A 300 -6.85 15.08 26.49
CA ALA A 300 -7.34 13.93 27.24
C ALA A 300 -8.10 14.34 28.52
N GLY A 301 -7.65 15.38 29.23
CA GLY A 301 -8.35 15.91 30.39
C GLY A 301 -9.71 16.52 30.05
N VAL A 302 -9.81 17.24 28.93
CA VAL A 302 -11.08 17.80 28.44
C VAL A 302 -12.05 16.69 28.03
N VAL A 303 -11.56 15.66 27.33
CA VAL A 303 -12.38 14.48 26.97
C VAL A 303 -12.86 13.73 28.22
N LEU A 304 -12.01 13.57 29.23
CA LEU A 304 -12.37 12.90 30.49
C LEU A 304 -13.45 13.68 31.26
N MET A 305 -13.38 15.02 31.27
CA MET A 305 -14.42 15.85 31.91
C MET A 305 -15.76 15.81 31.18
N ILE A 306 -15.76 15.64 29.85
CA ILE A 306 -16.98 15.49 29.06
C ILE A 306 -17.62 14.12 29.30
N LEU A 307 -16.81 13.07 29.54
CA LEU A 307 -17.27 11.70 29.72
C LEU A 307 -17.63 11.32 31.17
N TYR A 308 -17.40 12.20 32.15
CA TYR A 308 -17.74 11.95 33.56
C TYR A 308 -19.05 12.65 33.93
N PRO A 309 -20.22 11.97 33.87
CA PRO A 309 -21.46 12.52 34.40
C PRO A 309 -21.31 12.63 35.93
N GLY A 310 -21.46 13.84 36.47
CA GLY A 310 -21.39 14.08 37.91
C GLY A 310 -22.43 13.25 38.68
N PRO A 311 -22.19 12.93 39.97
CA PRO A 311 -23.16 12.19 40.76
C PRO A 311 -24.45 13.01 40.90
N ALA A 312 -25.58 12.36 40.64
CA ALA A 312 -26.92 12.91 40.85
C ALA A 312 -27.24 13.10 42.34
#